data_AF-A0A8T2TJ58-F1
#
_entry.id   AF-A0A8T2TJ58-F1
#
_cell.length_a   1.000
_cell.length_b   1.000
_cell.length_c   1.000
_cell.angle_alpha   90.00
_cell.angle_beta   90.00
_cell.angle_gamma   90.00
#
_symmetry.space_group_name_H-M   'P 1'
#
loop_
_entity.id
_entity.type
_entity.pdbx_description
1 polymer ?
#
loop_
_entity_poly.entity_id
_entity_poly.type
_entity_poly.pdbx_seq_one_letter_code
_entity_poly.pdbx_strand_id
1 'polypeptide(L)' 'MVKTSYDPRHDFKESMREMVAAKALRTPSQLQQLLQCYLSLNAPHYHPTIVKAFHELCSQLFN' A
#
# COMPACT_ATOMS: atom_id res chain seq x y z
N MET A 1 -4.19 -19.13 1.63
CA MET A 1 -5.45 -18.61 1.07
C MET A 1 -5.14 -17.29 0.38
N VAL A 2 -5.28 -17.23 -0.94
CA VAL A 2 -5.28 -15.95 -1.67
C VAL A 2 -6.55 -15.23 -1.23
N LYS A 3 -6.42 -14.03 -0.64
CA LYS A 3 -7.58 -13.16 -0.45
C LYS A 3 -8.03 -12.73 -1.85
N THR A 4 -8.93 -13.50 -2.47
CA THR A 4 -9.74 -13.02 -3.60
C THR A 4 -10.75 -12.05 -3.00
N SER A 5 -10.29 -10.84 -2.74
CA SER A 5 -11.17 -9.77 -2.32
C SER A 5 -11.86 -9.16 -3.52
N TYR A 6 -13.07 -8.65 -3.28
CA TYR A 6 -13.90 -7.96 -4.25
C TYR A 6 -13.37 -6.54 -4.60
N ASP A 7 -12.45 -5.96 -3.81
CA ASP A 7 -11.79 -4.68 -4.11
C ASP A 7 -10.28 -4.69 -3.75
N PRO A 8 -9.42 -5.17 -4.65
CA PRO A 8 -7.97 -5.24 -4.43
C PRO A 8 -7.33 -3.91 -4.02
N ARG A 9 -7.89 -2.77 -4.46
CA ARG A 9 -7.39 -1.44 -4.08
C ARG A 9 -7.61 -1.18 -2.60
N HIS A 10 -8.82 -1.49 -2.11
CA HIS A 10 -9.15 -1.34 -0.70
C HIS A 10 -8.24 -2.22 0.17
N ASP A 11 -8.00 -3.47 -0.22
CA ASP A 11 -7.14 -4.36 0.58
C ASP A 11 -5.69 -3.93 0.61
N PHE A 12 -5.14 -3.48 -0.53
CA PHE A 12 -3.77 -2.95 -0.55
C PHE A 12 -3.66 -1.73 0.36
N LYS A 13 -4.65 -0.83 0.35
CA LYS A 13 -4.66 0.36 1.21
C LYS A 13 -4.68 -0.02 2.69
N GLU A 14 -5.59 -0.91 3.10
CA GLU A 14 -5.69 -1.32 4.50
C GLU A 14 -4.45 -2.10 4.97
N SER A 15 -3.93 -3.00 4.14
CA SER A 15 -2.66 -3.71 4.41
C SER A 15 -1.47 -2.75 4.54
N MET A 16 -1.41 -1.69 3.72
CA MET A 16 -0.38 -0.65 3.85
C MET A 16 -0.57 0.17 5.14
N ARG A 17 -1.80 0.54 5.49
CA ARG A 17 -2.11 1.27 6.73
C ARG A 17 -1.67 0.48 7.97
N GLU A 18 -2.00 -0.81 8.01
CA GLU A 18 -1.57 -1.71 9.08
C GLU A 18 -0.04 -1.75 9.17
N MET A 19 0.66 -1.83 8.04
CA MET A 19 2.13 -1.83 8.02
C MET A 19 2.74 -0.50 8.49
N VAL A 20 2.15 0.63 8.12
CA VAL A 20 2.56 1.97 8.59
C VAL A 20 2.41 2.09 10.10
N ALA A 21 1.29 1.61 10.65
CA ALA A 21 1.05 1.60 12.08
C ALA A 21 2.01 0.66 12.82
N ALA A 22 2.13 -0.59 12.36
CA ALA A 22 2.93 -1.63 12.99
C ALA A 22 4.43 -1.31 12.99
N LYS A 23 4.95 -0.70 11.92
CA LYS A 23 6.37 -0.36 11.79
C LYS A 23 6.68 1.10 12.12
N ALA A 24 5.69 1.86 12.61
CA ALA A 24 5.80 3.28 12.88
C ALA A 24 6.48 4.06 11.73
N LEU A 25 6.05 3.80 10.49
CA LEU A 25 6.58 4.50 9.33
C LEU A 25 6.08 5.95 9.39
N ARG A 26 7.00 6.91 9.31
CA ARG A 26 6.71 8.35 9.48
C ARG A 26 7.38 9.22 8.41
N THR A 27 8.42 8.73 7.76
CA THR A 27 9.15 9.52 6.76
C THR A 27 8.71 9.19 5.33
N PRO A 28 8.85 10.13 4.38
CA PRO A 28 8.61 9.86 2.97
C PRO A 28 9.45 8.70 2.42
N SER A 29 10.71 8.58 2.85
CA SER A 29 11.61 7.50 2.43
C SER A 29 11.10 6.12 2.88
N GLN A 30 10.59 6.00 4.10
CA GLN A 30 10.00 4.76 4.61
C GLN A 30 8.73 4.36 3.85
N LEU A 31 7.89 5.34 3.52
CA LEU A 31 6.68 5.11 2.71
C LEU A 31 7.03 4.73 1.27
N GLN A 32 8.06 5.32 0.68
CA GLN A 32 8.56 4.93 -0.63
C GLN A 32 9.10 3.49 -0.63
N GLN A 33 9.84 3.10 0.42
CA GLN A 33 10.30 1.71 0.57
C GLN A 33 9.13 0.73 0.70
N LEU A 34 8.09 1.11 1.45
CA LEU A 34 6.86 0.33 1.55
C LEU A 34 6.23 0.12 0.17
N LEU A 35 6.06 1.17 -0.63
CA LEU A 35 5.53 1.08 -1.99
C LEU A 35 6.39 0.14 -2.85
N GLN A 36 7.71 0.30 -2.81
CA GLN A 36 8.64 -0.54 -3.57
C GLN A 36 8.51 -2.03 -3.20
N CYS A 37 8.37 -2.36 -1.92
CA CYS A 37 8.13 -3.72 -1.47
C CYS A 37 6.85 -4.32 -2.08
N TYR A 38 5.74 -3.57 -2.07
CA TYR A 38 4.49 -4.06 -2.66
C TYR A 38 4.60 -4.25 -4.17
N LEU A 39 5.26 -3.34 -4.89
CA LEU A 39 5.48 -3.50 -6.33
C LEU A 39 6.36 -4.71 -6.66
N SER A 40 7.40 -4.97 -5.86
CA SER A 40 8.28 -6.13 -6.07
C SER A 40 7.63 -7.47 -5.71
N LEU A 41 6.72 -7.50 -4.73
CA LEU A 41 6.05 -8.72 -4.27
C LEU A 41 4.81 -9.11 -5.10
N ASN A 42 4.29 -8.19 -5.91
CA ASN A 42 3.05 -8.41 -6.67
C ASN A 42 3.30 -8.33 -8.17
N ALA A 43 2.53 -9.13 -8.92
CA ALA A 43 2.62 -9.15 -10.38
C ALA A 43 2.32 -7.76 -11.00
N PRO A 44 2.95 -7.42 -12.15
CA PRO A 44 2.82 -6.10 -12.76
C PRO A 44 1.38 -5.62 -13.02
N HIS A 45 0.44 -6.53 -13.26
CA HIS A 45 -0.97 -6.17 -13.47
C HIS A 45 -1.65 -5.56 -12.22
N TYR A 46 -1.11 -5.77 -11.02
CA TYR A 46 -1.58 -5.12 -9.80
C TYR A 46 -0.93 -3.75 -9.56
N HIS A 47 0.18 -3.41 -10.23
CA HIS A 47 0.93 -2.19 -9.96
C HIS A 47 0.08 -0.91 -10.04
N PRO A 48 -0.79 -0.71 -11.05
CA PRO A 48 -1.66 0.48 -11.09
C PRO A 48 -2.58 0.58 -9.88
N THR A 49 -3.08 -0.56 -9.39
CA THR A 49 -3.96 -0.63 -8.22
C THR A 49 -3.21 -0.33 -6.93
N ILE A 50 -1.99 -0.87 -6.79
CA ILE A 50 -1.08 -0.62 -5.65
C ILE A 50 -0.73 0.87 -5.56
N VAL A 51 -0.36 1.50 -6.69
CA VAL A 51 -0.01 2.92 -6.73
C VAL A 51 -1.20 3.80 -6.35
N LYS A 52 -2.41 3.48 -6.84
CA LYS A 52 -3.65 4.20 -6.45
C LYS A 52 -3.94 4.08 -4.95
N ALA A 53 -3.86 2.87 -4.40
CA ALA A 53 -4.06 2.63 -2.98
C ALA A 53 -3.04 3.40 -2.12
N PHE A 54 -1.77 3.41 -2.53
CA PHE A 54 -0.72 4.17 -1.87
C PHE A 54 -0.97 5.69 -1.91
N HIS A 55 -1.38 6.23 -3.06
CA HIS A 55 -1.72 7.64 -3.18
C HIS A 55 -2.89 8.02 -2.24
N GLU A 56 -3.98 7.24 -2.24
CA GLU A 56 -5.11 7.45 -1.31
C GLU A 56 -4.67 7.41 0.17
N LEU A 57 -3.78 6.48 0.53
CA LEU A 57 -3.23 6.40 1.89
C LEU A 57 -2.44 7.67 2.25
N CYS A 58 -1.53 8.11 1.37
CA CYS A 58 -0.76 9.34 1.58
C CYS A 58 -1.67 10.55 1.71
N SER A 59 -2.69 10.69 0.85
CA SER A 59 -3.68 11.76 0.98
C SER A 59 -4.42 11.74 2.32
N GLN A 60 -4.55 10.60 3.01
CA GLN A 60 -5.15 10.54 4.35
C GLN A 60 -4.16 10.81 5.49
N LEU A 61 -2.87 10.55 5.28
CA LEU A 61 -1.83 10.77 6.29
C LEU A 61 -1.37 12.23 6.35
N PHE A 62 -1.47 12.96 5.24
CA PHE A 62 -0.95 14.32 5.08
C PHE A 62 -2.05 15.39 4.92
N ASN A 63 -3.29 15.07 5.30
CA ASN A 63 -4.43 15.98 5.29
C ASN A 63 -4.88 16.28 6.72
#